data_AF-K1Z9G2-F1
#
_entry.id   AF-K1Z9G2-F1
#
_cell.length_a   1.000
_cell.length_b   1.000
_cell.length_c   1.000
_cell.angle_alpha   90.00
_cell.angle_beta   90.00
_cell.angle_gamma   90.00
#
_symmetry.space_group_name_H-M   'P 1'
#
loop_
_entity.id
_entity.type
_entity.pdbx_description
1 polymer ?
#
loop_
_entity_poly.entity_id
_entity_poly.type
_entity_poly.pdbx_seq_one_letter_code
_entity_poly.pdbx_strand_id
1 'polypeptide(L)'
;KTKIIGFSGSRWYNGNINQYTEEQMARFVGKMRFTLWRQKGVDLVLTHAPPRFIHDAEDRCHRGFRIFRQFIDKYQPPFLIHGHIHALFAGDEERITRVNSTSVINSYGHFVCQI
;
A
#
# COMPACT_ATOMS: atom_id res chain seq x y z
N LYS A 1 -15.53 -15.42 -0.91
CA LYS A 1 -14.72 -14.97 -2.08
C LYS A 1 -13.84 -13.84 -1.61
N THR A 2 -12.53 -13.95 -1.77
CA THR A 2 -11.56 -12.92 -1.36
C THR A 2 -11.74 -11.66 -2.20
N LYS A 3 -11.78 -10.50 -1.54
CA LYS A 3 -11.90 -9.17 -2.13
C LYS A 3 -10.53 -8.52 -2.15
N ILE A 4 -10.05 -8.24 -3.36
CA ILE A 4 -8.71 -7.67 -3.60
C ILE A 4 -8.87 -6.34 -4.34
N ILE A 5 -8.13 -5.32 -3.93
CA ILE A 5 -7.97 -4.07 -4.68
C ILE A 5 -6.49 -3.78 -4.91
N GLY A 6 -6.19 -3.08 -6.00
CA GLY A 6 -4.81 -2.78 -6.40
C GLY A 6 -4.61 -1.31 -6.78
N PHE A 7 -3.48 -0.73 -6.41
CA PHE A 7 -3.04 0.60 -6.84
C PHE A 7 -1.59 0.54 -7.36
N SER A 8 -1.41 0.82 -8.65
CA SER A 8 -0.10 0.81 -9.31
C SER A 8 0.61 2.16 -9.21
N GLY A 9 1.92 2.15 -9.47
CA GLY A 9 2.75 3.35 -9.60
C GLY A 9 3.42 3.84 -8.32
N SER A 10 4.30 4.81 -8.50
CA SER A 10 5.12 5.41 -7.44
C SER A 10 4.76 6.88 -7.21
N ARG A 11 5.37 7.50 -6.20
CA ARG A 11 5.35 8.95 -6.08
C ARG A 11 5.97 9.59 -7.31
N TRP A 12 5.46 10.77 -7.64
CA TRP A 12 6.05 11.62 -8.66
C TRP A 12 7.41 12.15 -8.20
N TYR A 13 8.43 11.90 -9.02
CA TYR A 13 9.80 12.37 -8.76
C TYR A 13 10.50 12.93 -10.00
N ASN A 14 10.16 12.46 -11.21
CA ASN A 14 10.78 12.97 -12.45
C ASN A 14 9.83 13.03 -13.67
N GLY A 15 8.55 12.66 -13.53
CA GLY A 15 7.58 12.75 -14.62
C GLY A 15 7.56 11.56 -15.58
N ASN A 16 8.26 10.47 -15.27
CA ASN A 16 8.10 9.21 -16.01
C ASN A 16 6.69 8.64 -15.89
N ILE A 17 6.38 7.66 -16.74
CA ILE A 17 5.12 6.92 -16.71
C ILE A 17 4.87 6.29 -15.33
N ASN A 18 3.59 6.11 -14.97
CA ASN A 18 3.15 5.48 -13.71
C ASN A 18 3.65 6.17 -12.42
N GLN A 19 3.88 7.48 -12.51
CA GLN A 19 4.16 8.33 -11.36
C GLN A 19 2.98 9.23 -11.04
N TYR A 20 2.64 9.31 -9.76
CA TYR A 20 1.46 10.04 -9.31
C TYR A 20 1.77 11.01 -8.17
N THR A 21 1.12 12.16 -8.20
CA THR A 21 1.03 13.05 -7.03
C THR A 21 0.14 12.42 -5.96
N GLU A 22 0.20 12.96 -4.75
CA GLU A 22 -0.66 12.51 -3.65
C GLU A 22 -2.16 12.64 -4.02
N GLU A 23 -2.53 13.75 -4.66
CA GLU A 23 -3.90 14.07 -5.06
C GLU A 23 -4.40 13.13 -6.16
N GLN A 24 -3.53 12.76 -7.09
CA GLN A 24 -3.86 11.80 -8.15
C GLN A 24 -4.13 10.42 -7.57
N MET A 25 -3.26 9.93 -6.68
CA MET A 25 -3.46 8.66 -5.99
C MET A 25 -4.70 8.71 -5.08
N ALA A 26 -4.91 9.82 -4.37
CA ALA A 26 -6.10 10.04 -3.56
C ALA A 26 -7.39 9.99 -4.38
N ARG A 27 -7.38 10.51 -5.60
CA ARG A 27 -8.50 10.41 -6.53
C ARG A 27 -8.76 8.96 -6.96
N PHE A 28 -7.72 8.16 -7.21
CA PHE A 28 -7.87 6.74 -7.55
C PHE A 28 -8.48 5.94 -6.41
N VAL A 29 -7.96 6.12 -5.19
CA VAL A 29 -8.54 5.52 -3.97
C VAL A 29 -9.98 6.01 -3.77
N GLY A 30 -10.24 7.30 -4.01
CA GLY A 30 -11.56 7.92 -3.91
C GLY A 30 -12.61 7.27 -4.79
N LYS A 31 -12.25 6.88 -6.03
CA LYS A 31 -13.14 6.16 -6.96
C LYS A 31 -13.60 4.81 -6.41
N MET A 32 -12.86 4.21 -5.49
CA MET A 32 -13.20 2.92 -4.88
C MET A 32 -14.17 3.03 -3.71
N ARG A 33 -14.45 4.24 -3.19
CA ARG A 33 -15.24 4.43 -1.96
C ARG A 33 -16.64 3.80 -2.03
N PHE A 34 -17.34 3.95 -3.14
CA PHE A 34 -18.67 3.36 -3.33
C PHE A 34 -18.61 1.83 -3.36
N THR A 35 -17.63 1.26 -4.07
CA THR A 35 -17.39 -0.18 -4.11
C THR A 35 -17.07 -0.73 -2.72
N LEU A 36 -16.19 -0.08 -1.96
CA LEU A 36 -15.83 -0.48 -0.60
C LEU A 36 -17.02 -0.42 0.35
N TRP A 37 -17.87 0.60 0.23
CA TRP A 37 -19.11 0.70 0.98
C TRP A 37 -20.06 -0.47 0.65
N ARG A 38 -20.32 -0.71 -0.64
CA ARG A 38 -21.22 -1.78 -1.09
C ARG A 38 -20.72 -3.18 -0.73
N GLN A 39 -19.41 -3.39 -0.75
CA GLN A 39 -18.74 -4.67 -0.45
C GLN A 39 -18.40 -4.85 1.04
N LYS A 40 -18.74 -3.86 1.89
CA LYS A 40 -18.41 -3.84 3.33
C LYS A 40 -16.92 -4.09 3.58
N GLY A 41 -16.04 -3.34 2.91
CA GLY A 41 -14.58 -3.42 3.05
C GLY A 41 -13.89 -4.35 2.06
N VAL A 42 -12.62 -4.66 2.33
CA VAL A 42 -11.71 -5.42 1.46
C VAL A 42 -10.80 -6.31 2.31
N ASP A 43 -10.38 -7.44 1.76
CA ASP A 43 -9.56 -8.42 2.49
C ASP A 43 -8.06 -8.17 2.25
N LEU A 44 -7.70 -7.75 1.02
CA LEU A 44 -6.32 -7.48 0.61
C LEU A 44 -6.22 -6.21 -0.24
N VAL A 45 -5.27 -5.35 0.12
CA VAL A 45 -4.84 -4.20 -0.68
C VAL A 45 -3.45 -4.44 -1.24
N LEU A 46 -3.29 -4.39 -2.55
CA LEU A 46 -2.00 -4.44 -3.23
C LEU A 46 -1.60 -3.04 -3.69
N THR A 47 -0.38 -2.63 -3.38
CA THR A 47 0.17 -1.35 -3.82
C THR A 47 1.57 -1.55 -4.37
N HIS A 48 1.99 -0.72 -5.32
CA HIS A 48 3.41 -0.72 -5.70
C HIS A 48 4.24 0.03 -4.65
N ALA A 49 3.94 1.32 -4.46
CA ALA A 49 4.61 2.15 -3.45
C ALA A 49 4.07 1.93 -2.02
N PRO A 50 4.90 2.13 -1.00
CA PRO A 50 4.51 1.97 0.40
C PRO A 50 3.51 3.05 0.88
N PRO A 51 2.79 2.80 1.99
CA PRO A 51 2.16 3.87 2.76
C PRO A 51 3.20 4.84 3.32
N ARG A 52 2.85 6.14 3.40
CA ARG A 52 3.74 7.14 4.01
C ARG A 52 4.00 6.79 5.48
N PHE A 53 5.26 6.89 5.89
CA PHE A 53 5.77 6.59 7.24
C PHE A 53 5.73 5.10 7.63
N ILE A 54 5.50 4.19 6.68
CA ILE A 54 5.52 2.74 6.91
C ILE A 54 6.36 2.12 5.81
N HIS A 55 7.55 1.63 6.18
CA HIS A 55 8.56 1.08 5.28
C HIS A 55 9.08 2.04 4.19
N ASP A 56 8.63 3.29 4.14
CA ASP A 56 9.04 4.25 3.13
C ASP A 56 10.34 4.98 3.48
N ALA A 57 10.81 5.84 2.58
CA ALA A 57 11.98 6.69 2.82
C ALA A 57 11.68 8.16 2.51
N GLU A 58 12.61 9.06 2.91
CA GLU A 58 12.44 10.50 2.66
C GLU A 58 12.85 10.95 1.27
N ASP A 59 13.57 10.11 0.51
CA ASP A 59 13.90 10.43 -0.87
C ASP A 59 12.64 10.43 -1.75
N ARG A 60 12.70 11.19 -2.85
CA ARG A 60 11.52 11.45 -3.70
C ARG A 60 10.94 10.18 -4.33
N CYS A 61 11.78 9.20 -4.65
CA CYS A 61 11.36 7.98 -5.33
C CYS A 61 10.63 7.04 -4.36
N HIS A 62 11.17 6.86 -3.16
CA HIS A 62 10.69 5.87 -2.20
C HIS A 62 9.75 6.42 -1.13
N ARG A 63 9.47 7.74 -1.14
CA ARG A 63 8.45 8.32 -0.27
C ARG A 63 7.09 7.68 -0.53
N GLY A 64 6.39 7.32 0.54
CA GLY A 64 5.08 6.68 0.44
C GLY A 64 3.94 7.65 0.16
N PHE A 65 2.74 7.09 0.01
CA PHE A 65 1.49 7.86 -0.13
C PHE A 65 0.76 8.00 1.20
N ARG A 66 0.34 9.22 1.55
CA ARG A 66 -0.47 9.48 2.75
C ARG A 66 -1.86 8.88 2.62
N ILE A 67 -2.44 8.82 1.42
CA ILE A 67 -3.75 8.22 1.20
C ILE A 67 -3.78 6.74 1.57
N PHE A 68 -2.69 5.99 1.37
CA PHE A 68 -2.65 4.59 1.81
C PHE A 68 -2.66 4.48 3.33
N ARG A 69 -1.97 5.38 4.05
CA ARG A 69 -2.08 5.45 5.51
C ARG A 69 -3.52 5.78 5.95
N GLN A 70 -4.15 6.77 5.33
CA GLN A 70 -5.56 7.11 5.60
C GLN A 70 -6.51 5.96 5.26
N PHE A 71 -6.20 5.17 4.23
CA PHE A 71 -6.96 3.98 3.87
C PHE A 71 -6.89 2.94 4.98
N ILE A 72 -5.69 2.66 5.50
CA ILE A 72 -5.49 1.76 6.64
C ILE A 72 -6.29 2.25 7.84
N ASP A 73 -6.14 3.52 8.22
CA ASP A 73 -6.82 4.07 9.40
C ASP A 73 -8.35 3.99 9.29
N LYS A 74 -8.90 4.16 8.08
CA LYS A 74 -10.35 4.16 7.84
C LYS A 74 -10.96 2.78 7.65
N TYR A 75 -10.35 1.94 6.82
CA TYR A 75 -10.94 0.68 6.37
C TYR A 75 -10.35 -0.54 7.08
N GLN A 76 -9.17 -0.38 7.69
CA GLN A 76 -8.47 -1.42 8.44
C GLN A 76 -8.50 -2.79 7.75
N PRO A 77 -8.08 -2.89 6.47
CA PRO A 77 -8.06 -4.18 5.78
C PRO A 77 -7.14 -5.15 6.52
N PRO A 78 -7.40 -6.47 6.52
CA PRO A 78 -6.48 -7.44 7.13
C PRO A 78 -5.04 -7.31 6.60
N PHE A 79 -4.88 -7.11 5.29
CA PHE A 79 -3.57 -7.02 4.64
C PHE A 79 -3.44 -5.82 3.71
N LEU A 80 -2.29 -5.14 3.78
CA LEU A 80 -1.80 -4.26 2.73
C LEU A 80 -0.38 -4.69 2.35
N ILE A 81 -0.20 -5.13 1.11
CA ILE A 81 1.10 -5.58 0.60
C ILE A 81 1.63 -4.52 -0.36
N HIS A 82 2.90 -4.15 -0.19
CA HIS A 82 3.60 -3.24 -1.09
C HIS A 82 4.96 -3.76 -1.50
N GLY A 83 5.53 -3.18 -2.55
CA GLY A 83 6.91 -3.39 -2.96
C GLY A 83 7.68 -2.07 -2.96
N HIS A 84 8.44 -1.83 -4.03
CA HIS A 84 9.18 -0.59 -4.33
C HIS A 84 10.34 -0.26 -3.39
N ILE A 85 10.29 -0.73 -2.14
CA ILE A 85 11.33 -0.57 -1.14
C ILE A 85 12.22 -1.80 -1.17
N HIS A 86 13.38 -1.65 -1.80
CA HIS A 86 14.37 -2.71 -1.96
C HIS A 86 15.23 -2.83 -0.70
N ALA A 87 14.73 -3.58 0.28
CA ALA A 87 15.44 -3.87 1.52
C ALA A 87 15.87 -5.34 1.58
N LEU A 88 17.00 -5.60 2.23
CA LEU A 88 17.42 -6.95 2.59
C LEU A 88 16.84 -7.27 3.97
N PHE A 89 16.22 -8.43 4.10
CA PHE A 89 15.58 -8.88 5.33
C PHE A 89 16.26 -10.15 5.79
N ALA A 90 16.60 -10.23 7.09
CA ALA A 90 17.15 -11.45 7.68
C ALA A 90 16.05 -12.50 7.94
N GLY A 91 14.80 -12.04 8.10
CA GLY A 91 13.64 -12.90 8.28
C GLY A 91 12.34 -12.20 7.88
N ASP A 92 11.28 -13.00 7.75
CA ASP A 92 9.97 -12.51 7.28
C ASP A 92 9.30 -11.52 8.23
N GLU A 93 9.54 -11.62 9.53
CA GLU A 93 9.03 -10.71 10.57
C GLU A 93 9.44 -9.25 10.31
N GLU A 94 10.65 -9.01 9.78
CA GLU A 94 11.18 -7.67 9.49
C GLU A 94 10.43 -6.96 8.35
N ARG A 95 9.66 -7.73 7.56
CA ARG A 95 8.87 -7.22 6.44
C ARG A 95 7.49 -6.74 6.87
N ILE A 96 7.06 -7.06 8.10
CA ILE A 96 5.69 -6.92 8.56
C ILE A 96 5.61 -5.83 9.64
N THR A 97 4.84 -4.78 9.37
CA THR A 97 4.46 -3.79 10.39
C THR A 97 2.96 -3.86 10.62
N ARG A 98 2.55 -3.98 11.88
CA ARG A 98 1.12 -3.93 12.25
C ARG A 98 0.69 -2.50 12.52
N VAL A 99 -0.34 -2.05 11.82
CA VAL A 99 -0.94 -0.71 11.96
C VAL A 99 -2.43 -0.89 12.18
N ASN A 100 -2.91 -0.54 13.39
CA ASN A 100 -4.25 -0.92 13.84
C ASN A 100 -4.44 -2.44 13.72
N SER A 101 -5.47 -2.91 13.01
CA SER A 101 -5.66 -4.34 12.72
C SER A 101 -5.06 -4.80 11.38
N THR A 102 -4.42 -3.90 10.62
CA THR A 102 -3.82 -4.18 9.31
C THR A 102 -2.37 -4.65 9.44
N SER A 103 -2.03 -5.75 8.76
CA SER A 103 -0.65 -6.15 8.52
C SER A 103 -0.15 -5.51 7.23
N VAL A 104 0.80 -4.59 7.34
CA VAL A 104 1.49 -3.95 6.21
C VAL A 104 2.76 -4.75 5.91
N ILE A 105 2.89 -5.24 4.68
CA ILE A 105 3.92 -6.21 4.32
C ILE A 105 4.74 -5.72 3.13
N ASN A 106 6.07 -5.70 3.26
CA ASN A 106 6.98 -5.50 2.13
C ASN A 106 7.31 -6.82 1.42
N SER A 107 6.87 -6.96 0.17
CA SER A 107 7.03 -8.16 -0.65
C SER A 107 8.26 -8.16 -1.55
N TYR A 108 9.24 -7.25 -1.36
CA TYR A 108 10.46 -7.22 -2.18
C TYR A 108 11.18 -8.59 -2.21
N GLY A 109 11.51 -9.06 -3.42
CA GLY A 109 11.94 -10.44 -3.65
C GLY A 109 10.74 -11.37 -3.78
N HIS A 110 10.18 -11.81 -2.66
CA HIS A 110 8.88 -12.47 -2.56
C HIS A 110 8.45 -12.51 -1.08
N PHE A 111 7.17 -12.80 -0.84
CA PHE A 111 6.63 -13.10 0.49
C PHE A 111 5.45 -14.06 0.35
N VAL A 112 5.34 -15.04 1.24
CA VAL A 112 4.25 -16.05 1.23
C VAL A 112 3.40 -15.88 2.48
N CYS A 113 2.10 -15.71 2.30
CA CYS A 113 1.16 -15.66 3.41
C CYS A 113 -0.20 -16.27 3.06
N GLN A 114 -0.92 -16.64 4.11
CA GLN A 114 -2.30 -17.11 4.01
C GLN A 114 -3.26 -15.93 4.22
N ILE A 115 -4.30 -15.87 3.38
CA ILE A 115 -5.34 -14.84 3.38
C ILE A 115 -6.71 -15.49 3.53
#